data_AF-A0A6G5A2E8-F1
#
_entry.id   AF-A0A6G5A2E8-F1
#
_cell.length_a   1.000
_cell.length_b   1.000
_cell.length_c   1.000
_cell.angle_alpha   90.00
_cell.angle_beta   90.00
_cell.angle_gamma   90.00
#
_symmetry.space_group_name_H-M   'P 1'
#
loop_
_entity.id
_entity.type
_entity.pdbx_description
1 polymer ?
#
loop_
_entity_poly.entity_id
_entity_poly.type
_entity_poly.pdbx_seq_one_letter_code
_entity_poly.pdbx_strand_id
1 'polypeptide(L)'
;MSLILIILCGCIIFALVRSSEGCKKCCGSCTRPKIPSCPDLPNPSQANALYFPKEGTKMCTAVSKSQCKGKFYTNKNECESCCKSFFK
;
A
#
# COMPACT_ATOMS: atom_id res chain seq x y z
N MET A 1 -10.38 6.69 -43.34
CA MET A 1 -9.92 6.46 -41.96
C MET A 1 -8.68 5.59 -42.02
N SER A 2 -7.51 6.15 -41.73
CA SER A 2 -6.22 5.48 -41.93
C SER A 2 -6.01 4.37 -40.90
N LEU A 3 -5.66 3.16 -41.34
CA LEU A 3 -5.30 2.01 -40.48
C LEU A 3 -4.28 2.39 -39.39
N ILE A 4 -3.43 3.37 -39.68
CA ILE A 4 -2.43 3.94 -38.78
C ILE A 4 -3.08 4.54 -37.52
N LEU A 5 -4.22 5.23 -37.65
CA LEU A 5 -4.95 5.83 -36.52
C LEU A 5 -5.55 4.77 -35.60
N ILE A 6 -6.00 3.64 -36.15
CA ILE A 6 -6.60 2.54 -35.37
C ILE A 6 -5.54 1.82 -34.54
N ILE A 7 -4.37 1.58 -35.14
CA ILE A 7 -3.23 0.93 -34.46
C ILE A 7 -2.70 1.81 -33.33
N LEU A 8 -2.51 3.11 -33.59
CA LEU A 8 -2.06 4.07 -32.57
C LEU A 8 -3.05 4.19 -31.40
N CYS A 9 -4.35 4.28 -31.67
CA CYS A 9 -5.37 4.27 -30.61
C CYS A 9 -5.36 2.97 -29.81
N GLY A 10 -5.21 1.81 -30.47
CA GLY A 10 -5.13 0.51 -29.78
C GLY A 10 -3.95 0.43 -28.81
N CYS A 11 -2.78 0.93 -29.20
CA CYS A 11 -1.58 0.94 -28.35
C CYS A 11 -1.73 1.80 -27.10
N ILE A 12 -2.39 2.96 -27.21
CA ILE A 12 -2.61 3.88 -26.08
C ILE A 12 -3.55 3.25 -25.04
N ILE A 13 -4.64 2.60 -25.51
CA ILE A 13 -5.62 1.97 -24.63
C ILE A 13 -4.99 0.76 -23.90
N PHE A 14 -4.15 -0.02 -24.58
CA PHE A 14 -3.44 -1.14 -23.95
C PHE A 14 -2.45 -0.71 -22.86
N ALA A 15 -1.77 0.42 -23.05
CA ALA A 15 -0.88 0.99 -22.04
C ALA A 15 -1.66 1.41 -20.78
N LEU A 16 -2.82 2.04 -20.95
CA LEU A 16 -3.70 2.45 -19.86
C LEU A 16 -4.31 1.26 -19.10
N VAL A 17 -4.69 0.18 -19.81
CA VAL A 17 -5.23 -1.04 -19.20
C VAL A 17 -4.18 -1.77 -18.35
N ARG A 18 -2.90 -1.80 -18.78
CA ARG A 18 -1.81 -2.39 -17.98
C ARG A 18 -1.53 -1.61 -16.70
N SER A 19 -1.64 -0.28 -16.71
CA SER A 19 -1.53 0.53 -15.49
C SER A 19 -2.67 0.29 -14.49
N SER A 20 -3.78 -0.28 -14.96
CA SER A 20 -4.96 -0.65 -14.17
C SER A 20 -4.99 -2.12 -13.75
N GLU A 21 -3.92 -2.91 -13.97
CA GLU A 21 -3.72 -4.17 -13.24
C GLU A 21 -3.46 -3.83 -11.76
N GLY A 22 -4.55 -3.52 -11.07
CA GLY A 22 -4.62 -3.16 -9.68
C GLY A 22 -3.78 -4.11 -8.86
N CYS A 23 -2.90 -3.51 -8.08
CA CYS A 23 -1.94 -4.12 -7.19
C CYS A 23 -2.22 -5.60 -6.83
N LYS A 24 -1.28 -6.49 -7.20
CA LYS A 24 -1.43 -7.95 -7.03
C LYS A 24 -1.00 -8.51 -5.67
N LYS A 25 -0.14 -7.81 -4.90
CA LYS A 25 0.42 -8.32 -3.62
C LYS A 25 0.76 -7.28 -2.55
N CYS A 26 1.09 -6.04 -2.92
CA CYS A 26 1.59 -5.04 -1.97
C CYS A 26 0.84 -3.72 -2.13
N CYS A 27 -0.40 -3.67 -1.63
CA CYS A 27 -1.32 -2.57 -1.91
C CYS A 27 -1.45 -1.58 -0.77
N GLY A 28 -0.87 -1.92 0.38
CA GLY A 28 -0.68 -1.00 1.47
C GLY A 28 0.49 -0.06 1.22
N SER A 29 0.46 1.08 1.89
CA SER A 29 1.57 2.01 2.00
C SER A 29 2.49 1.56 3.13
N CYS A 30 3.79 1.56 2.85
CA CYS A 30 4.84 1.39 3.86
C CYS A 30 5.20 2.71 4.56
N THR A 31 4.68 3.84 4.10
CA THR A 31 5.04 5.16 4.66
C THR A 31 4.06 5.55 5.74
N ARG A 32 4.54 5.71 6.99
CA ARG A 32 3.74 6.23 8.10
C ARG A 32 3.49 7.74 7.90
N PRO A 33 2.22 8.20 7.88
CA PRO A 33 1.95 9.62 7.82
C PRO A 33 2.42 10.29 9.11
N LYS A 34 3.13 11.40 8.97
CA LYS A 34 3.57 12.21 10.12
C LYS A 34 2.43 13.04 10.70
N ILE A 35 1.43 13.38 9.88
CA ILE A 35 0.30 14.26 10.24
C ILE A 35 -0.98 13.72 9.53
N PRO A 36 -2.09 13.49 10.24
CA PRO A 36 -2.18 13.39 11.70
C PRO A 36 -1.31 12.25 12.24
N SER A 37 -0.80 12.39 13.47
CA SER A 37 0.01 11.35 14.10
C SER A 37 -0.79 10.06 14.24
N CYS A 38 -0.17 8.97 13.83
CA CYS A 38 -0.70 7.62 13.87
C CYS A 38 -0.14 6.87 15.08
N PRO A 39 -0.69 6.89 16.30
CA PRO A 39 -0.04 6.26 17.45
C PRO A 39 -0.08 4.72 17.36
N ASP A 40 0.95 4.09 17.95
CA ASP A 40 1.04 2.63 18.03
C ASP A 40 -0.07 2.08 18.94
N LEU A 41 -0.68 0.95 18.54
CA LEU A 41 -1.69 0.25 19.33
C LEU A 41 -1.03 -0.84 20.19
N PRO A 42 -1.04 -0.71 21.53
CA PRO A 42 -0.41 -1.70 22.41
C PRO A 42 -1.18 -3.03 22.44
N ASN A 43 -2.50 -2.99 22.26
CA ASN A 43 -3.37 -4.16 22.17
C ASN A 43 -4.20 -4.12 20.89
N PRO A 44 -3.64 -4.59 19.76
CA PRO A 44 -4.38 -4.60 18.51
C PRO A 44 -5.43 -5.72 18.52
N SER A 45 -6.70 -5.36 18.69
CA SER A 45 -7.77 -6.23 18.21
C SER A 45 -7.67 -6.31 16.69
N GLN A 46 -7.47 -7.50 16.14
CA GLN A 46 -7.23 -7.73 14.70
C GLN A 46 -8.27 -7.03 13.79
N ALA A 47 -9.52 -6.87 14.25
CA ALA A 47 -10.59 -6.25 13.49
C ALA A 47 -10.37 -4.76 13.14
N ASN A 48 -9.59 -4.03 13.93
CA ASN A 48 -9.42 -2.57 13.77
C ASN A 48 -7.95 -2.14 13.66
N ALA A 49 -7.04 -3.09 13.52
CA ALA A 49 -5.62 -2.85 13.41
C ALA A 49 -5.18 -2.70 11.93
N LEU A 50 -4.37 -1.68 11.66
CA LEU A 50 -3.59 -1.56 10.44
C LEU A 50 -2.10 -1.67 10.77
N TYR A 51 -1.30 -2.15 9.83
CA TYR A 51 0.11 -2.42 9.99
C TYR A 51 0.93 -1.59 9.02
N PHE A 52 1.98 -0.97 9.54
CA PHE A 52 3.00 -0.26 8.77
C PHE A 52 4.37 -0.45 9.45
N PRO A 53 5.50 -0.27 8.73
CA PRO A 53 6.84 -0.33 9.33
C PRO A 53 7.09 0.88 10.23
N LYS A 54 7.63 0.64 11.43
CA LYS A 54 8.03 1.72 12.35
C LYS A 54 9.50 2.04 12.15
N GLU A 55 9.79 3.32 11.96
CA GLU A 55 11.15 3.85 11.80
C GLU A 55 12.04 3.41 12.98
N GLY A 56 13.25 2.93 12.68
CA GLY A 56 14.17 2.40 13.68
C GLY A 56 13.85 0.99 14.19
N THR A 57 12.80 0.33 13.68
CA THR A 57 12.50 -1.06 14.02
C THR A 57 12.45 -1.93 12.75
N LYS A 58 12.82 -3.21 12.87
CA LYS A 58 12.75 -4.18 11.75
C LYS A 58 11.39 -4.88 11.66
N MET A 59 10.33 -4.23 12.14
CA MET A 59 9.03 -4.86 12.36
C MET A 59 7.90 -3.91 11.95
N CYS A 60 6.78 -4.50 11.52
CA CYS A 60 5.55 -3.74 11.35
C CYS A 60 4.80 -3.63 12.68
N THR A 61 4.36 -2.41 13.02
CA THR A 61 3.58 -2.11 14.23
C THR A 61 2.12 -1.93 13.89
N ALA A 62 1.25 -2.36 14.80
CA ALA A 62 -0.18 -2.16 14.66
C ALA A 62 -0.57 -0.74 15.07
N VAL A 63 -1.55 -0.16 14.36
CA VAL A 63 -2.16 1.13 14.65
C VAL A 63 -3.67 1.08 14.49
N SER A 64 -4.35 2.07 15.04
CA SER A 64 -5.80 2.16 14.95
C SER A 64 -6.22 2.62 13.56
N LYS A 65 -7.09 1.85 12.91
CA LYS A 65 -7.78 2.25 11.68
C LYS A 65 -8.57 3.55 11.82
N SER A 66 -9.08 3.87 13.02
CA SER A 66 -9.87 5.10 13.23
C SER A 66 -9.01 6.36 13.27
N GLN A 67 -7.76 6.25 13.72
CA GLN A 67 -6.85 7.38 13.86
C GLN A 67 -5.92 7.50 12.65
N CYS A 68 -5.62 6.37 11.99
CA CYS A 68 -4.80 6.31 10.80
C CYS A 68 -5.62 6.19 9.53
N LYS A 69 -5.78 7.31 8.84
CA LYS A 69 -6.40 7.34 7.51
C LYS A 69 -5.35 6.99 6.45
N GLY A 70 -5.65 6.01 5.61
CA GLY A 70 -4.79 5.61 4.50
C GLY A 70 -5.02 4.15 4.09
N LYS A 71 -4.42 3.77 2.96
CA LYS A 71 -4.31 2.36 2.57
C LYS A 71 -3.08 1.78 3.24
N PHE A 72 -3.25 1.14 4.38
CA PHE A 72 -2.21 0.38 5.07
C PHE A 72 -2.57 -1.11 5.07
N TYR A 73 -1.63 -1.96 5.47
CA TYR A 73 -1.84 -3.41 5.49
C TYR A 73 -2.77 -3.79 6.65
N THR A 74 -3.64 -4.77 6.46
CA THR A 74 -4.46 -5.36 7.54
C THR A 74 -3.78 -6.57 8.17
N ASN A 75 -2.69 -7.04 7.58
CA ASN A 75 -1.92 -8.19 8.04
C ASN A 75 -0.45 -7.81 8.29
N LYS A 76 0.09 -8.20 9.45
CA LYS A 76 1.47 -7.95 9.83
C LYS A 76 2.48 -8.61 8.88
N ASN A 77 2.27 -9.88 8.53
CA ASN A 77 3.19 -10.64 7.68
C ASN A 77 3.21 -10.07 6.26
N GLU A 78 2.07 -9.59 5.77
CA GLU A 78 1.98 -8.92 4.47
C GLU A 78 2.78 -7.61 4.48
N CYS A 79 2.62 -6.80 5.54
CA CYS A 79 3.39 -5.59 5.74
C CYS A 79 4.90 -5.88 5.77
N GLU A 80 5.34 -6.88 6.52
CA GLU A 80 6.76 -7.23 6.62
C GLU A 80 7.32 -7.76 5.29
N SER A 81 6.50 -8.50 4.53
CA SER A 81 6.89 -9.01 3.22
C SER A 81 7.03 -7.91 2.17
N CYS A 82 6.12 -6.93 2.20
CA CYS A 82 6.07 -5.85 1.22
C CYS A 82 6.98 -4.66 1.55
N CYS A 83 7.17 -4.37 2.84
CA CYS A 83 7.95 -3.22 3.31
C CYS A 83 9.39 -3.58 3.66
N LYS A 84 9.94 -4.69 3.14
CA LYS A 84 11.33 -5.12 3.40
C LYS A 84 12.37 -4.03 3.14
N SER A 85 12.12 -3.17 2.14
CA SER A 85 13.00 -2.04 1.82
C SER A 85 13.11 -1.00 2.93
N PHE A 86 12.12 -0.89 3.81
CA PHE A 86 12.15 0.04 4.96
C PHE A 86 12.98 -0.47 6.14
N PHE A 87 13.40 -1.74 6.14
CA PHE A 87 14.17 -2.36 7.23
C PHE A 87 15.67 -2.51 6.93
N LYS A 88 16.12 -1.97 5.79
CA LYS A 88 17.50 -2.01 5.31
C LYS A 88 18.24 -0.75 5.75
#